data_AF-A0A0F9SIC5-F1
#
_entry.id   AF-A0A0F9SIC5-F1
#
_cell.length_a   1.000
_cell.length_b   1.000
_cell.length_c   1.000
_cell.angle_alpha   90.00
_cell.angle_beta   90.00
_cell.angle_gamma   90.00
#
_symmetry.space_group_name_H-M   'P 1'
#
loop_
_entity.id
_entity.type
_entity.pdbx_description
1 polymer ?
#
loop_
_entity_poly.entity_id
_entity_poly.type
_entity_poly.pdbx_seq_one_letter_code
_entity_poly.pdbx_strand_id
1 'polypeptide(L)'
;MTTHSEPTRSVIGRSPLEIGGAQAVSKLPHGYEGACRVFLDNPDEHTIAVVPSPAESFRIARYAIGPDGHSTGVCIVPAPHSDITHQTFLDWL
;
A
#
# COMPACT_ATOMS: atom_id res chain seq x y z
N MET A 1 6.32 -20.14 22.28
CA MET A 1 7.13 -18.98 21.86
C MET A 1 6.47 -18.37 20.64
N THR A 2 5.65 -17.34 20.83
CA THR A 2 5.03 -16.58 19.74
C THR A 2 5.98 -15.47 19.36
N THR A 3 6.71 -15.63 18.24
CA THR A 3 7.45 -14.54 17.64
C THR A 3 6.45 -13.49 17.16
N HIS A 4 6.26 -12.43 17.95
CA HIS A 4 5.69 -11.18 17.46
C HIS A 4 6.72 -10.57 16.51
N SER A 5 6.67 -10.95 15.23
CA SER A 5 7.36 -10.21 14.19
C SER A 5 6.59 -8.89 14.01
N GLU A 6 7.15 -7.80 14.53
CA GLU A 6 6.63 -6.47 14.26
C GLU A 6 6.53 -6.26 12.73
N PRO A 7 5.42 -5.72 12.22
CA PRO A 7 5.31 -5.43 10.79
C PRO A 7 6.46 -4.50 10.40
N THR A 8 7.31 -4.96 9.47
CA THR A 8 8.46 -4.19 9.03
C THR A 8 7.96 -2.99 8.23
N ARG A 9 7.96 -1.80 8.86
CA ARG A 9 7.63 -0.55 8.18
C ARG A 9 8.74 -0.23 7.18
N SER A 10 8.44 -0.31 5.89
CA SER A 10 9.37 -0.02 4.81
C SER A 10 8.82 1.07 3.90
N VAL A 11 9.64 2.06 3.55
CA VAL A 11 9.26 3.10 2.59
C VAL A 11 9.48 2.54 1.19
N ILE A 12 8.41 2.46 0.40
CA ILE A 12 8.42 1.92 -0.96
C ILE A 12 8.34 3.01 -2.04
N GLY A 13 7.96 4.23 -1.65
CA GLY A 13 7.93 5.40 -2.53
C GLY A 13 7.92 6.71 -1.75
N ARG A 14 8.49 7.75 -2.34
CA ARG A 14 8.42 9.14 -1.87
C ARG A 14 8.16 10.03 -3.07
N SER A 15 7.24 10.98 -2.95
CA SER A 15 7.06 12.01 -3.97
C SER A 15 8.30 12.89 -4.02
N PRO A 16 8.85 13.17 -5.23
CA PRO A 16 10.00 14.04 -5.38
C PRO A 16 9.64 15.53 -5.30
N LEU A 17 8.34 15.86 -5.26
CA LEU A 17 7.85 17.23 -5.36
C LEU A 17 8.02 18.03 -4.05
N GLU A 18 8.11 17.37 -2.90
CA GLU A 18 8.31 18.01 -1.60
C GLU A 18 9.23 17.19 -0.68
N ILE A 19 10.16 17.87 -0.01
CA ILE A 19 11.00 17.27 1.05
C ILE A 19 10.11 16.96 2.25
N GLY A 20 10.03 15.68 2.63
CA GLY A 20 9.15 15.21 3.69
C GLY A 20 7.68 15.05 3.26
N GLY A 21 7.38 15.26 1.97
CA GLY A 21 6.03 15.14 1.40
C GLY A 21 5.56 13.70 1.24
N ALA A 22 4.66 13.47 0.27
CA ALA A 22 3.89 12.23 0.18
C ALA A 22 4.74 10.94 0.17
N GLN A 23 4.33 9.95 0.97
CA GLN A 23 5.04 8.68 1.11
C GLN A 23 4.13 7.48 0.94
N ALA A 24 4.66 6.44 0.29
CA ALA A 24 4.05 5.11 0.25
C ALA A 24 4.85 4.20 1.18
N VAL A 25 4.14 3.58 2.14
CA VAL A 25 4.71 2.76 3.18
C VAL A 25 4.10 1.35 3.12
N SER A 26 4.96 0.34 3.13
CA SER A 26 4.55 -1.05 3.32
C SER A 26 4.74 -1.46 4.78
N LYS A 27 3.73 -2.13 5.34
CA LYS A 27 3.76 -2.79 6.65
C LYS A 27 3.62 -4.31 6.48
N LEU A 28 3.91 -4.83 5.28
CA LEU A 28 3.84 -6.26 5.00
C LEU A 28 4.95 -7.02 5.76
N PRO A 29 4.68 -8.24 6.26
CA PRO A 29 5.72 -9.13 6.76
C PRO A 29 6.77 -9.45 5.68
N HIS A 30 8.00 -9.75 6.10
CA HIS A 30 9.05 -10.16 5.18
C HIS A 30 8.64 -11.44 4.42
N GLY A 31 8.73 -11.42 3.09
CA GLY A 31 8.35 -12.53 2.22
C GLY A 31 6.84 -12.76 2.10
N TYR A 32 6.00 -11.79 2.50
CA TYR A 32 4.56 -11.89 2.28
C TYR A 32 4.22 -11.86 0.79
N GLU A 33 3.41 -12.80 0.30
CA GLU A 33 2.99 -12.92 -1.11
C GLU A 33 1.47 -12.86 -1.31
N GLY A 34 0.70 -12.60 -0.23
CA GLY A 34 -0.75 -12.65 -0.24
C GLY A 34 -1.45 -11.34 -0.66
N ALA A 35 -2.78 -11.33 -0.49
CA ALA A 35 -3.61 -10.18 -0.81
C ALA A 35 -3.27 -8.97 0.08
N CYS A 36 -3.25 -7.78 -0.51
CA CYS A 36 -2.79 -6.56 0.11
C CYS A 36 -3.87 -5.48 0.02
N ARG A 37 -4.14 -4.79 1.14
CA ARG A 37 -4.98 -3.60 1.18
C ARG A 37 -4.10 -2.36 1.08
N VAL A 38 -4.43 -1.48 0.16
CA VAL A 38 -3.85 -0.16 -0.03
C VAL A 38 -4.85 0.87 0.47
N PHE A 39 -4.44 1.77 1.36
CA PHE A 39 -5.32 2.77 1.97
C PHE A 39 -4.57 4.08 2.25
N LEU A 40 -5.31 5.17 2.40
CA LEU A 40 -4.74 6.47 2.72
C LEU A 40 -4.17 6.47 4.15
N ASP A 41 -2.98 7.05 4.33
CA ASP A 41 -2.37 7.26 5.64
C ASP A 41 -2.99 8.50 6.31
N ASN A 42 -4.29 8.41 6.59
CA ASN A 42 -5.10 9.45 7.23
C ASN A 42 -6.01 8.82 8.31
N PRO A 43 -6.63 9.63 9.19
CA PRO A 43 -7.44 9.12 10.30
C PRO A 43 -8.61 8.22 9.90
N ASP A 44 -9.14 8.38 8.69
CA ASP A 44 -10.29 7.62 8.19
C ASP A 44 -9.88 6.31 7.49
N GLU A 45 -8.58 6.07 7.29
CA GLU A 45 -8.00 4.90 6.62
C GLU A 45 -8.74 4.47 5.34
N HIS A 46 -9.13 5.44 4.50
CA HIS A 46 -9.93 5.14 3.32
C HIS A 46 -9.22 4.15 2.39
N THR A 47 -9.86 3.01 2.12
CA THR A 47 -9.31 1.95 1.28
C THR A 47 -9.37 2.37 -0.18
N ILE A 48 -8.21 2.39 -0.83
CA ILE A 48 -8.05 2.67 -2.26
C ILE A 48 -8.32 1.42 -3.07
N ALA A 49 -7.71 0.29 -2.66
CA ALA A 49 -7.86 -1.00 -3.33
C ALA A 49 -7.42 -2.16 -2.43
N VAL A 50 -7.96 -3.34 -2.71
CA VAL A 50 -7.42 -4.63 -2.27
C VAL A 50 -7.09 -5.47 -3.50
N VAL A 51 -5.85 -5.96 -3.58
CA VAL A 51 -5.28 -6.67 -4.74
C VAL A 51 -4.60 -7.97 -4.33
N PRO A 52 -4.47 -8.97 -5.22
CA PRO A 52 -4.01 -10.31 -4.85
C PRO A 52 -2.53 -10.42 -4.46
N SER A 53 -1.70 -9.40 -4.70
CA SER A 53 -0.26 -9.49 -4.47
C SER A 53 0.43 -8.19 -4.01
N PRO A 54 1.60 -8.29 -3.34
CA PRO A 54 2.45 -7.14 -3.03
C PRO A 54 2.88 -6.36 -4.26
N ALA A 55 3.17 -7.04 -5.37
CA ALA A 55 3.65 -6.40 -6.59
C ALA A 55 2.62 -5.39 -7.14
N GLU A 56 1.35 -5.77 -7.19
CA GLU A 56 0.27 -4.87 -7.65
C GLU A 56 0.02 -3.75 -6.65
N SER A 57 -0.01 -4.05 -5.34
CA SER A 57 -0.23 -3.02 -4.32
C SER A 57 0.89 -1.97 -4.30
N PHE A 58 2.14 -2.36 -4.57
CA PHE A 58 3.27 -1.43 -4.63
C PHE A 58 3.16 -0.47 -5.82
N ARG A 59 2.63 -0.94 -6.96
CA ARG A 59 2.35 -0.09 -8.12
C ARG A 59 1.25 0.91 -7.83
N ILE A 60 0.13 0.45 -7.26
CA ILE A 60 -0.99 1.32 -6.84
C ILE A 60 -0.50 2.39 -5.86
N ALA A 61 0.18 2.00 -4.80
CA ALA A 61 0.62 2.94 -3.77
C ALA A 61 1.62 3.99 -4.31
N ARG A 62 2.53 3.59 -5.21
CA ARG A 62 3.46 4.51 -5.88
C ARG A 62 2.75 5.48 -6.81
N TYR A 63 1.75 5.01 -7.54
CA TYR A 63 0.94 5.86 -8.43
C TYR A 63 0.11 6.86 -7.60
N ALA A 64 -0.53 6.40 -6.53
CA ALA A 64 -1.39 7.21 -5.67
C ALA A 64 -0.66 8.41 -5.01
N ILE A 65 0.63 8.27 -4.68
CA ILE A 65 1.45 9.38 -4.15
C ILE A 65 2.05 10.27 -5.25
N GLY A 66 1.83 9.93 -6.52
CA GLY A 66 2.29 10.69 -7.66
C GLY A 66 1.44 11.93 -7.94
N PRO A 67 1.85 12.76 -8.91
CA PRO A 67 1.15 14.00 -9.27
C PRO A 67 -0.35 13.78 -9.58
N ASP A 68 -0.66 12.67 -10.24
CA ASP A 68 -2.02 12.32 -10.69
C ASP A 68 -2.84 11.59 -9.61
N GLY A 69 -2.18 11.05 -8.58
CA GLY A 69 -2.84 10.27 -7.52
C GLY A 69 -3.29 11.09 -6.31
N HIS A 70 -2.80 12.33 -6.21
CA HIS A 70 -3.21 13.36 -5.23
C HIS A 70 -3.16 12.97 -3.74
N SER A 71 -2.55 11.84 -3.37
CA SER A 71 -2.53 11.35 -1.99
C SER A 71 -1.28 11.83 -1.26
N THR A 72 -1.46 12.37 -0.04
CA THR A 72 -0.36 12.83 0.82
C THR A 72 0.32 11.69 1.59
N GLY A 73 -0.25 10.49 1.58
CA GLY A 73 0.31 9.33 2.24
C GLY A 73 -0.51 8.07 1.98
N VAL A 74 0.17 6.95 1.75
CA VAL A 74 -0.47 5.66 1.46
C VAL A 74 0.21 4.55 2.25
N CYS A 75 -0.58 3.67 2.84
CA CYS A 75 -0.13 2.50 3.57
C CYS A 75 -0.58 1.20 2.89
N ILE A 76 0.24 0.15 3.03
CA ILE A 76 -0.07 -1.21 2.58
C ILE A 76 -0.01 -2.17 3.77
N VAL A 77 -1.05 -2.99 3.93
CA VAL A 77 -1.15 -4.05 4.94
C VAL A 77 -1.67 -5.35 4.33
N PRO A 78 -1.43 -6.51 4.97
CA PRO A 78 -2.07 -7.77 4.59
C PRO A 78 -3.60 -7.65 4.60
N ALA A 79 -4.27 -8.36 3.70
CA ALA A 79 -5.72 -8.42 3.61
C ALA A 79 -6.22 -9.85 3.34
N PRO A 80 -7.47 -10.17 3.71
CA PRO A 80 -8.11 -11.40 3.28
C PRO A 80 -8.25 -11.46 1.76
N HIS A 81 -8.09 -12.65 1.17
CA HIS A 81 -8.31 -12.86 -0.27
C HIS A 81 -9.78 -12.62 -0.67
N SER A 82 -10.73 -12.78 0.25
CA SER A 82 -12.16 -12.48 0.04
C SER A 82 -12.44 -11.02 -0.25
N ASP A 83 -11.53 -10.12 0.14
CA ASP A 83 -11.76 -8.67 0.11
C ASP A 83 -11.18 -8.05 -1.17
N ILE A 84 -10.63 -8.87 -2.09
CA ILE A 84 -10.04 -8.40 -3.33
C ILE A 84 -11.08 -7.65 -4.16
N THR A 85 -10.75 -6.39 -4.44
CA THR A 85 -11.54 -5.48 -5.26
C THR A 85 -11.08 -5.44 -6.71
N HIS A 86 -9.78 -5.64 -6.96
CA HIS A 86 -9.16 -5.52 -8.28
C HIS A 86 -8.10 -6.62 -8.44
N GLN A 87 -7.92 -7.13 -9.66
CA GLN A 87 -6.95 -8.21 -9.92
C GLN A 87 -5.55 -7.68 -10.24
N THR A 88 -5.46 -6.48 -10.83
CA THR A 88 -4.20 -5.88 -11.27
C THR A 88 -4.19 -4.37 -11.07
N PHE A 89 -3.02 -3.74 -11.17
CA PHE A 89 -2.86 -2.29 -11.20
C PHE A 89 -3.64 -1.65 -12.35
N LEU A 90 -3.68 -2.28 -13.53
CA LEU A 90 -4.40 -1.75 -14.70
C LEU A 90 -5.92 -1.84 -14.53
N ASP A 91 -6.40 -2.85 -13.81
CA ASP A 91 -7.82 -3.02 -13.46
C ASP A 91 -8.29 -1.96 -12.46
N TRP A 92 -7.38 -1.38 -11.69
CA TRP A 92 -7.64 -0.32 -10.72
C TRP A 92 -7.64 1.10 -11.32
N LEU A 93 -6.83 1.35 -12.35
CA LEU A 93 -6.73 2.65 -13.03
C LEU A 93 -8.01 3.00 -13.79
#